data_AF-A0A928L352-F1
#
_entry.id   AF-A0A928L352-F1
#
_cell.length_a   1.000
_cell.length_b   1.000
_cell.length_c   1.000
_cell.angle_alpha   90.00
_cell.angle_beta   90.00
_cell.angle_gamma   90.00
#
_symmetry.space_group_name_H-M   'P 1'
#
loop_
_entity.id
_entity.type
_entity.pdbx_description
1 polymer ?
#
loop_
_entity_poly.entity_id
_entity_poly.type
_entity_poly.pdbx_seq_one_letter_code
_entity_poly.pdbx_strand_id
1 'polypeptide(L)'
;MENNIFPLPIKMHIIFVCIAVLLFIFRYVTVKRTYQLLMGAAVAASLLLYINTGRIWYYSVGVIELILILGSLVSVIMDRKKNKPEKTDEAAEQ
;
A
#
# COMPACT_ATOMS: atom_id res chain seq x y z
N MET A 1 21.48 -8.68 -20.29
CA MET A 1 20.76 -7.47 -19.84
C MET A 1 20.32 -7.76 -18.42
N GLU A 2 20.82 -7.03 -17.43
CA GLU A 2 20.26 -7.11 -16.09
C GLU A 2 18.83 -6.57 -16.18
N ASN A 3 17.84 -7.48 -16.19
CA ASN A 3 16.44 -7.11 -16.16
C ASN A 3 16.08 -6.68 -14.72
N ASN A 4 16.62 -5.53 -14.32
CA ASN A 4 16.27 -4.88 -13.07
C ASN A 4 14.90 -4.23 -13.28
N ILE A 5 13.87 -4.96 -12.87
CA ILE A 5 12.46 -4.53 -12.89
C ILE A 5 12.27 -3.23 -12.08
N PHE A 6 13.09 -3.06 -11.04
CA PHE A 6 13.11 -1.86 -10.22
C PHE A 6 14.41 -1.08 -10.47
N PRO A 7 14.38 0.27 -10.49
CA PRO A 7 15.57 1.09 -10.72
C PRO A 7 16.60 1.01 -9.58
N LEU A 8 16.27 0.32 -8.48
CA LEU A 8 17.19 0.06 -7.37
C LEU A 8 17.80 -1.33 -7.48
N PRO A 9 19.08 -1.50 -7.08
CA PRO A 9 19.67 -2.82 -6.88
C PRO A 9 18.83 -3.66 -5.92
N ILE A 10 18.67 -4.96 -6.20
CA ILE A 10 17.86 -5.90 -5.40
C ILE A 10 18.19 -5.82 -3.90
N LYS A 11 19.49 -5.72 -3.55
CA LYS A 11 19.94 -5.58 -2.15
C LYS A 11 19.34 -4.34 -1.46
N MET A 12 19.30 -3.21 -2.16
CA MET A 12 18.72 -1.97 -1.65
C MET A 12 17.19 -2.04 -1.59
N HIS A 13 16.56 -2.70 -2.57
CA HIS A 13 15.10 -2.93 -2.56
C HIS A 13 14.65 -3.73 -1.34
N ILE A 14 15.38 -4.80 -0.99
CA ILE A 14 15.08 -5.63 0.19
C ILE A 14 15.18 -4.79 1.47
N ILE A 15 16.25 -4.01 1.63
CA ILE A 15 16.43 -3.13 2.80
C ILE A 15 15.29 -2.11 2.88
N PHE A 16 14.95 -1.49 1.75
CA PHE A 16 13.84 -0.54 1.67
C PHE A 16 12.50 -1.18 2.06
N VAL A 17 12.19 -2.37 1.54
CA VAL A 17 10.95 -3.09 1.86
C VAL A 17 10.91 -3.45 3.35
N CYS A 18 12.01 -3.93 3.93
CA CYS A 18 12.08 -4.22 5.36
C CYS A 18 11.78 -2.98 6.22
N ILE A 19 12.41 -1.84 5.91
CA ILE A 19 12.18 -0.58 6.64
C ILE A 19 10.73 -0.12 6.45
N ALA A 20 10.20 -0.18 5.24
CA ALA A 20 8.83 0.22 4.95
C ALA A 20 7.81 -0.64 5.71
N VAL A 21 7.98 -1.96 5.73
CA VAL A 21 7.10 -2.88 6.48
C VAL A 21 7.16 -2.59 7.97
N LEU A 22 8.35 -2.38 8.55
CA LEU A 22 8.49 -2.00 9.96
C LEU A 22 7.78 -0.67 10.27
N LEU A 23 7.90 0.33 9.41
CA LEU A 23 7.20 1.61 9.58
C LEU A 23 5.68 1.45 9.47
N PHE A 24 5.19 0.63 8.54
CA PHE A 24 3.75 0.35 8.40
C PHE A 24 3.19 -0.41 9.60
N ILE A 25 3.94 -1.38 10.15
CA ILE A 25 3.56 -2.07 11.39
C ILE A 25 3.54 -1.10 12.57
N PHE A 26 4.58 -0.28 12.72
CA PHE A 26 4.64 0.73 13.79
C PHE A 26 3.49 1.74 13.69
N ARG A 27 3.18 2.19 12.46
CA ARG A 27 2.02 3.05 12.20
C ARG A 27 0.71 2.35 12.50
N TYR A 28 0.59 1.06 12.17
CA TYR A 28 -0.60 0.28 12.47
C TYR A 28 -0.83 0.16 13.98
N VAL A 29 0.20 -0.07 14.78
CA VAL A 29 0.08 -0.14 16.24
C VAL A 29 -0.38 1.20 16.83
N THR A 30 0.09 2.32 16.28
CA THR A 30 -0.23 3.66 16.78
C THR A 30 -1.59 4.19 16.32
N VAL A 31 -1.98 3.96 15.06
CA VAL A 31 -3.20 4.53 14.47
C VAL A 31 -4.35 3.50 14.35
N LYS A 32 -4.03 2.20 14.40
CA LYS A 32 -4.97 1.05 14.28
C LYS A 32 -5.85 1.08 13.03
N ARG A 33 -5.36 1.65 11.92
CA ARG A 33 -6.12 1.75 10.67
C ARG A 33 -5.73 0.62 9.72
N THR A 34 -6.71 -0.14 9.25
CA THR A 34 -6.53 -1.31 8.37
C THR A 34 -5.82 -1.00 7.06
N TYR A 35 -5.94 0.25 6.56
CA TYR A 35 -5.28 0.69 5.33
C TYR A 35 -3.74 0.62 5.40
N GLN A 36 -3.15 0.74 6.60
CA GLN A 36 -1.70 0.71 6.78
C GLN A 36 -1.15 -0.72 6.63
N LEU A 37 -1.91 -1.73 7.05
CA LEU A 37 -1.56 -3.14 6.80
C LEU A 37 -1.67 -3.49 5.32
N LEU A 38 -2.72 -3.01 4.64
CA LEU A 38 -2.89 -3.21 3.20
C LEU A 38 -1.72 -2.63 2.41
N MET A 39 -1.24 -1.45 2.82
CA MET A 39 -0.11 -0.81 2.16
C MET A 39 1.23 -1.50 2.47
N GLY A 40 1.44 -1.95 3.71
CA GLY A 40 2.59 -2.79 4.04
C GLY A 40 2.61 -4.12 3.26
N ALA A 41 1.43 -4.74 3.09
CA ALA A 41 1.27 -5.94 2.28
C ALA A 41 1.56 -5.68 0.80
N ALA A 42 1.12 -4.55 0.23
CA ALA A 42 1.44 -4.16 -1.14
C ALA A 42 2.96 -3.98 -1.34
N VAL A 43 3.63 -3.29 -0.41
CA VAL A 43 5.09 -3.12 -0.48
C VAL A 43 5.83 -4.46 -0.35
N ALA A 44 5.37 -5.38 0.50
CA ALA A 44 5.92 -6.73 0.57
C ALA A 44 5.63 -7.54 -0.72
N ALA A 45 4.46 -7.34 -1.33
CA ALA A 45 4.08 -7.99 -2.59
C ALA A 45 5.02 -7.62 -3.74
N SER A 46 5.58 -6.40 -3.74
CA SER A 46 6.57 -5.98 -4.73
C SER A 46 7.81 -6.90 -4.78
N LEU A 47 8.17 -7.59 -3.69
CA LEU A 47 9.27 -8.56 -3.68
C LEU A 47 8.95 -9.83 -4.48
N LEU A 48 7.66 -10.21 -4.63
CA LEU A 48 7.29 -11.39 -5.40
C LEU A 48 7.64 -11.25 -6.89
N LEU A 49 7.84 -10.03 -7.39
CA LEU A 49 8.30 -9.78 -8.76
C LEU A 49 9.68 -10.40 -9.05
N TYR A 50 10.49 -10.62 -8.01
CA TYR A 50 11.82 -11.23 -8.16
C TYR A 50 11.81 -12.76 -8.18
N ILE A 51 10.69 -13.41 -7.83
CA ILE A 51 10.59 -14.88 -7.77
C ILE A 51 10.54 -15.49 -9.16
N ASN A 52 9.87 -14.83 -10.10
CA ASN A 52 9.68 -15.33 -11.45
C ASN A 52 9.61 -14.17 -12.45
N THR A 53 10.35 -14.29 -13.55
CA THR A 53 10.45 -13.29 -14.61
C THR A 53 9.41 -13.50 -15.72
N GLY A 54 8.51 -14.48 -15.57
CA GLY A 54 7.43 -14.75 -16.50
C GLY A 54 6.46 -13.57 -16.63
N ARG A 55 6.08 -13.24 -17.87
CA ARG A 55 5.18 -12.12 -18.17
C ARG A 55 3.82 -12.23 -17.46
N ILE A 56 3.28 -13.45 -17.37
CA ILE A 56 2.04 -13.76 -16.66
C ILE A 56 2.20 -13.53 -15.16
N TRP A 57 3.33 -13.94 -14.58
CA TRP A 57 3.62 -13.72 -13.16
C TRP A 57 3.67 -12.24 -12.81
N TYR A 58 4.36 -11.45 -13.65
CA TYR A 58 4.45 -10.00 -13.51
C TYR A 58 3.07 -9.33 -13.46
N TYR A 59 2.19 -9.65 -14.42
CA TYR A 59 0.83 -9.09 -14.44
C TYR A 59 -0.01 -9.56 -13.26
N SER A 60 0.08 -10.84 -12.86
CA SER A 60 -0.65 -11.35 -11.70
C SER A 60 -0.26 -10.64 -10.41
N VAL A 61 1.05 -10.51 -10.14
CA VAL A 61 1.55 -9.77 -8.96
C VAL A 61 1.14 -8.31 -9.03
N GLY A 62 1.25 -7.67 -10.20
CA GLY A 62 0.81 -6.29 -10.40
C GLY A 62 -0.68 -6.07 -10.16
N VAL A 63 -1.55 -6.99 -10.59
CA VAL A 63 -3.00 -6.93 -10.32
C VAL A 63 -3.28 -7.08 -8.83
N ILE A 64 -2.60 -7.99 -8.14
CA ILE A 64 -2.74 -8.18 -6.69
C ILE A 64 -2.31 -6.90 -5.95
N GLU A 65 -1.16 -6.33 -6.32
CA GLU A 65 -0.66 -5.08 -5.73
C GLU A 65 -1.65 -3.93 -5.95
N LEU A 66 -2.19 -3.81 -7.16
CA LEU A 66 -3.20 -2.80 -7.48
C LEU A 66 -4.46 -2.94 -6.62
N ILE A 67 -4.95 -4.17 -6.42
CA ILE A 67 -6.12 -4.43 -5.56
C ILE A 67 -5.83 -4.04 -4.11
N LEU A 68 -4.64 -4.34 -3.59
CA LEU A 68 -4.24 -3.96 -2.22
C LEU A 68 -4.18 -2.44 -2.05
N ILE A 69 -3.63 -1.72 -3.04
CA ILE A 69 -3.56 -0.25 -3.03
C ILE A 69 -4.96 0.36 -3.10
N LEU A 70 -5.82 -0.14 -4.01
CA LEU A 70 -7.20 0.32 -4.14
C LEU A 70 -8.01 0.04 -2.86
N GLY A 71 -7.87 -1.15 -2.27
CA GLY A 71 -8.50 -1.50 -1.01
C GLY A 71 -8.02 -0.61 0.16
N SER A 72 -6.73 -0.24 0.16
CA SER A 72 -6.17 0.70 1.13
C SER A 72 -6.78 2.10 0.94
N LEU A 73 -6.90 2.58 -0.30
CA LEU A 73 -7.50 3.88 -0.61
C LEU A 73 -8.96 3.95 -0.16
N VAL A 74 -9.76 2.93 -0.47
CA VAL A 74 -11.16 2.84 -0.01
C VAL A 74 -11.22 2.85 1.52
N SER A 75 -10.36 2.08 2.17
CA SER A 75 -10.27 2.05 3.65
C SER A 75 -9.93 3.42 4.24
N VAL A 76 -9.04 4.20 3.61
CA VAL A 76 -8.73 5.59 4.00
C VAL A 76 -9.96 6.48 3.87
N ILE A 77 -10.69 6.40 2.75
CA ILE A 77 -11.89 7.20 2.51
C ILE A 77 -12.98 6.87 3.55
N MET A 78 -13.21 5.59 3.83
CA MET A 78 -14.17 5.14 4.83
C MET A 78 -13.79 5.63 6.23
N ASP A 79 -12.53 5.50 6.63
CA ASP A 79 -12.06 6.01 7.93
C ASP A 79 -12.16 7.54 8.02
N ARG A 80 -11.90 8.27 6.93
CA ARG A 80 -12.12 9.73 6.92
C ARG A 80 -13.59 10.08 7.06
N LYS A 81 -14.50 9.34 6.42
CA LYS A 81 -15.94 9.56 6.54
C LYS A 81 -16.44 9.28 7.95
N LYS A 82 -15.95 8.21 8.59
CA LYS A 82 -16.31 7.85 9.97
C LYS A 82 -15.77 8.84 11.02
N ASN A 83 -14.60 9.43 10.76
CA ASN A 83 -13.96 10.39 11.65
C ASN A 83 -14.18 11.86 11.24
N LYS A 84 -15.03 12.14 10.24
CA LYS A 84 -15.49 13.49 9.97
C LYS A 84 -16.59 13.74 11.01
N PRO A 85 -16.38 14.63 12.02
CA PRO A 85 -17.54 15.14 12.73
C PRO A 85 -18.43 15.76 11.66
N GLU A 86 -19.70 15.41 11.72
CA GLU A 86 -20.79 16.10 11.04
C GLU A 86 -20.59 17.61 11.22
N LYS A 87 -19.93 18.25 10.24
CA LYS A 87 -20.03 19.69 10.07
C LYS A 87 -21.24 19.89 9.19
N THR A 88 -22.38 19.95 9.86
CA THR A 88 -23.34 21.03 9.70
C THR A 88 -23.63 21.41 8.26
N ASP A 89 -24.61 20.71 7.67
CA ASP A 89 -25.43 21.24 6.56
C ASP A 89 -26.37 22.37 7.08
N GLU A 90 -25.82 23.39 7.78
CA GLU A 90 -26.53 24.65 8.12
C GLU A 90 -25.81 25.89 7.57
N ALA A 91 -25.12 25.78 6.43
CA ALA A 91 -24.59 26.94 5.71
C ALA A 91 -25.15 27.03 4.28
N ALA A 92 -26.45 26.72 4.13
CA ALA A 92 -27.20 26.93 2.88
C ALA A 92 -28.08 28.19 2.89
N GLU A 93 -28.09 29.00 3.95
CA GLU A 93 -28.76 30.31 3.97
C GLU A 93 -27.95 31.30 4.81
N GLN A 94 -27.05 32.09 4.19
CA GLN A 94 -26.80 33.51 4.46
C GLN A 94 -26.02 34.12 3.28
#